data_AF-A0A5M5BUG9-F1
#
_entry.id   AF-A0A5M5BUG9-F1
#
_cell.length_a   1.000
_cell.length_b   1.000
_cell.length_c   1.000
_cell.angle_alpha   90.00
_cell.angle_beta   90.00
_cell.angle_gamma   90.00
#
_symmetry.space_group_name_H-M   'P 1'
#
loop_
_entity.id
_entity.type
_entity.pdbx_description
1 polymer ?
#
loop_
_entity_poly.entity_id
_entity_poly.type
_entity_poly.pdbx_seq_one_letter_code
_entity_poly.pdbx_strand_id
1 'polypeptide(L)'
;DVRSQMVSTASSSKPYCLKYPAQGSKSYEDANIPVFRLSELYLNAAEAAIKRNDIPNTRKYLKPIYARTGKDLDAVADEDINLDLVLEQRRIEFWGEGQRFFDLLRNNKKVIREDYLSEVPNEAVEFDWSYYKIVLPVPNHEMEYNENMVQNPEYELH
;
A
#
# COMPACT_ATOMS: atom_id res chain seq x y z
N ASP A 1 -3.45 -18.18 5.23
CA ASP A 1 -3.45 -17.25 4.09
C ASP A 1 -2.35 -17.64 3.12
N VAL A 2 -2.67 -17.89 1.84
CA VAL A 2 -1.66 -18.27 0.83
C VAL A 2 -0.60 -17.18 0.60
N ARG A 3 -0.92 -15.93 0.90
CA ARG A 3 0.01 -14.79 0.75
C ARG A 3 1.14 -14.81 1.77
N SER A 4 1.02 -15.55 2.87
CA SER A 4 2.13 -15.72 3.83
C SER A 4 3.33 -16.43 3.20
N GLN A 5 3.13 -17.20 2.13
CA GLN A 5 4.20 -17.83 1.36
C GLN A 5 5.08 -16.80 0.61
N MET A 6 4.60 -15.56 0.46
CA MET A 6 5.34 -14.45 -0.13
C MET A 6 6.17 -13.66 0.90
N VAL A 7 6.22 -14.14 2.14
CA VAL A 7 7.05 -13.61 3.23
C VAL A 7 8.04 -14.70 3.62
N SER A 8 9.32 -14.37 3.69
CA SER A 8 10.32 -15.29 4.25
C SER A 8 11.06 -14.63 5.41
N THR A 9 11.42 -15.44 6.39
CA THR A 9 12.26 -15.09 7.54
C THR A 9 13.59 -15.84 7.49
N ALA A 10 13.97 -16.37 6.33
CA ALA A 10 15.16 -17.21 6.21
C ALA A 10 16.43 -16.39 6.51
N SER A 11 17.16 -16.81 7.55
CA SER A 11 18.48 -16.35 8.02
C SER A 11 18.60 -15.04 8.80
N SER A 12 17.60 -14.16 8.81
CA SER A 12 17.59 -12.97 9.66
C SER A 12 16.32 -12.93 10.50
N SER A 13 16.36 -12.36 11.69
CA SER A 13 15.17 -12.17 12.53
C SER A 13 14.11 -11.27 11.89
N LYS A 14 14.35 -10.72 10.69
CA LYS A 14 13.47 -9.77 10.00
C LYS A 14 12.88 -10.39 8.73
N PRO A 15 11.56 -10.25 8.51
CA PRO A 15 10.89 -10.75 7.32
C PRO A 15 11.27 -9.95 6.06
N TYR A 16 11.37 -10.63 4.91
CA TYR A 16 11.59 -10.01 3.60
C TYR A 16 10.55 -10.48 2.57
N CYS A 17 10.32 -9.64 1.55
CA CYS A 17 9.29 -9.84 0.54
C CYS A 17 9.80 -10.73 -0.61
N LEU A 18 9.09 -11.84 -0.87
CA LEU A 18 9.37 -12.81 -1.92
C LEU A 18 8.46 -12.65 -3.16
N LYS A 19 7.79 -11.51 -3.33
CA LYS A 19 6.90 -11.29 -4.49
C LYS A 19 7.59 -11.19 -5.84
N TYR A 20 8.90 -10.98 -5.84
CA TYR A 20 9.70 -10.81 -7.04
C TYR A 20 10.69 -11.97 -7.18
N PRO A 21 10.20 -13.20 -7.42
CA PRO A 21 11.09 -14.35 -7.55
C PRO A 21 11.82 -14.31 -8.90
N ALA A 22 13.02 -14.89 -8.91
CA ALA A 22 13.71 -15.26 -10.14
C ALA A 22 12.82 -16.16 -11.03
N GLN A 23 12.90 -15.97 -12.34
CA GLN A 23 12.10 -16.73 -13.31
C GLN A 23 12.93 -17.80 -14.01
N GLY A 24 12.71 -19.07 -13.65
CA GLY A 24 13.46 -20.19 -14.21
C GLY A 24 14.93 -20.12 -13.78
N SER A 25 15.84 -20.07 -14.75
CA SER A 25 17.29 -19.94 -14.51
C SER A 25 17.80 -18.49 -14.46
N LYS A 26 16.90 -17.50 -14.51
CA LYS A 26 17.27 -16.08 -14.43
C LYS A 26 17.65 -15.65 -13.02
N SER A 27 18.24 -14.47 -12.90
CA SER A 27 18.54 -13.87 -11.60
C SER A 27 17.33 -13.13 -11.01
N TYR A 28 17.41 -12.73 -9.75
CA TYR A 28 16.35 -11.93 -9.09
C TYR A 28 16.24 -10.52 -9.67
N GLU A 29 17.32 -9.97 -10.21
CA GLU A 29 17.36 -8.68 -10.89
C GLU A 29 16.52 -8.66 -12.19
N ASP A 30 16.23 -9.83 -12.76
CA ASP A 30 15.40 -9.99 -13.96
C ASP A 30 13.91 -10.24 -13.63
N ALA A 31 13.52 -10.14 -12.35
CA ALA A 31 12.14 -10.39 -11.95
C ALA A 31 11.18 -9.36 -12.59
N ASN A 32 10.09 -9.84 -13.20
CA ASN A 32 9.05 -8.96 -13.73
C ASN A 32 8.35 -8.22 -12.59
N ILE A 33 8.04 -6.94 -12.83
CA ILE A 33 7.28 -6.10 -11.90
C ILE A 33 5.82 -6.01 -12.38
N PRO A 34 4.84 -6.50 -11.61
CA PRO A 34 3.44 -6.36 -11.97
C PRO A 34 2.98 -4.92 -11.69
N VAL A 35 2.85 -4.12 -12.74
CA VAL A 35 2.34 -2.74 -12.63
C VAL A 35 0.82 -2.72 -12.42
N PHE A 36 0.11 -3.57 -13.16
CA PHE A 36 -1.35 -3.73 -13.03
C PHE A 36 -1.72 -5.21 -12.94
N ARG A 37 -2.70 -5.52 -12.11
CA ARG A 37 -3.19 -6.90 -11.96
C ARG A 37 -4.63 -6.98 -11.53
N LEU A 38 -5.24 -8.13 -11.83
CA LEU A 38 -6.67 -8.36 -11.60
C LEU A 38 -7.11 -8.14 -10.14
N SER A 39 -6.29 -8.51 -9.14
CA SER A 39 -6.68 -8.27 -7.74
C SER A 39 -6.88 -6.79 -7.41
N GLU A 40 -6.14 -5.89 -8.09
CA GLU A 40 -6.33 -4.44 -7.93
C GLU A 40 -7.68 -3.99 -8.45
N LEU A 41 -8.12 -4.54 -9.58
CA LEU A 41 -9.46 -4.26 -10.10
C LEU A 41 -10.54 -4.68 -9.09
N TYR A 42 -10.43 -5.88 -8.51
CA TYR A 42 -11.37 -6.35 -7.48
C TYR A 42 -11.36 -5.46 -6.24
N LEU A 43 -10.18 -5.07 -5.75
CA LEU A 43 -10.07 -4.24 -4.55
C LEU A 43 -10.45 -2.78 -4.78
N ASN A 44 -10.24 -2.23 -5.98
CA ASN A 44 -10.74 -0.91 -6.37
C ASN A 44 -12.26 -0.92 -6.43
N ALA A 45 -12.86 -1.97 -7.00
CA ALA A 45 -14.32 -2.14 -7.05
C ALA A 45 -14.93 -2.32 -5.65
N ALA A 46 -14.31 -3.13 -4.77
CA ALA A 46 -14.74 -3.30 -3.38
C ALA A 46 -14.69 -1.99 -2.59
N GLU A 47 -13.60 -1.21 -2.76
CA GLU A 47 -13.45 0.08 -2.11
C GLU A 47 -14.48 1.11 -2.60
N ALA A 48 -14.73 1.16 -3.91
CA ALA A 48 -15.74 2.04 -4.47
C ALA A 48 -17.16 1.68 -3.98
N ALA A 49 -17.47 0.38 -3.91
CA ALA A 49 -18.75 -0.11 -3.41
C ALA A 49 -18.95 0.25 -1.93
N ILE A 50 -17.93 0.05 -1.08
CA ILE A 50 -18.08 0.33 0.36
C ILE A 50 -18.23 1.83 0.63
N LYS A 51 -17.53 2.69 -0.12
CA LYS A 51 -17.70 4.15 -0.05
C LYS A 51 -19.10 4.63 -0.48
N ARG A 52 -19.84 3.79 -1.21
CA ARG A 52 -21.24 4.01 -1.59
C ARG A 52 -22.24 3.31 -0.66
N ASN A 53 -21.76 2.71 0.43
CA ASN A 53 -22.55 1.89 1.35
C ASN A 53 -23.23 0.68 0.68
N ASP A 54 -22.63 0.12 -0.37
CA ASP A 54 -23.13 -1.04 -1.11
C ASP A 54 -22.47 -2.34 -0.63
N ILE A 55 -22.92 -2.83 0.54
CA ILE A 55 -22.40 -4.05 1.17
C ILE A 55 -22.49 -5.29 0.26
N PRO A 56 -23.61 -5.56 -0.45
CA PRO A 56 -23.69 -6.71 -1.33
C PRO A 56 -22.60 -6.73 -2.40
N ASN A 57 -22.34 -5.59 -3.07
CA ASN A 57 -21.27 -5.53 -4.06
C ASN A 57 -19.87 -5.50 -3.43
N THR A 58 -19.68 -4.87 -2.26
CA THR A 58 -18.41 -4.96 -1.53
C THR A 58 -18.05 -6.41 -1.24
N ARG A 59 -18.99 -7.21 -0.72
CA ARG A 59 -18.79 -8.65 -0.49
C ARG A 59 -18.45 -9.38 -1.78
N LYS A 60 -19.23 -9.17 -2.84
CA LYS A 60 -19.02 -9.79 -4.15
C LYS A 60 -17.61 -9.56 -4.67
N TYR A 61 -17.09 -8.34 -4.59
CA TYR A 61 -15.76 -8.00 -5.10
C TYR A 61 -14.62 -8.39 -4.15
N LEU A 62 -14.87 -8.38 -2.84
CA LEU A 62 -13.86 -8.77 -1.85
C LEU A 62 -13.69 -10.28 -1.73
N LYS A 63 -14.74 -11.07 -1.99
CA LYS A 63 -14.77 -12.52 -1.78
C LYS A 63 -13.64 -13.29 -2.48
N PRO A 64 -13.30 -13.03 -3.75
CA PRO A 64 -12.17 -13.72 -4.40
C PRO A 64 -10.83 -13.43 -3.75
N ILE A 65 -10.65 -12.22 -3.21
CA ILE A 65 -9.42 -11.83 -2.49
C ILE A 65 -9.42 -12.45 -1.10
N TYR A 66 -10.54 -12.39 -0.39
CA TYR A 66 -10.67 -12.90 0.97
C TYR A 66 -10.52 -14.43 1.03
N ALA A 67 -10.96 -15.15 0.00
CA ALA A 67 -10.78 -16.60 -0.10
C ALA A 67 -9.30 -17.03 -0.01
N ARG A 68 -8.35 -16.16 -0.39
CA ARG A 68 -6.90 -16.40 -0.25
C ARG A 68 -6.44 -16.49 1.21
N THR A 69 -7.20 -15.93 2.14
CA THR A 69 -6.95 -16.07 3.58
C THR A 69 -7.14 -17.52 4.07
N GLY A 70 -7.96 -18.30 3.36
CA GLY A 70 -8.46 -19.61 3.79
C GLY A 70 -9.70 -19.53 4.69
N LYS A 71 -10.26 -18.33 4.87
CA LYS A 71 -11.49 -18.07 5.64
C LYS A 71 -12.64 -17.77 4.70
N ASP A 72 -13.86 -17.96 5.20
CA ASP A 72 -15.07 -17.58 4.49
C ASP A 72 -15.47 -16.14 4.81
N LEU A 73 -15.67 -15.32 3.78
CA LEU A 73 -16.14 -13.94 3.95
C LEU A 73 -17.62 -13.90 4.37
N ASP A 74 -18.41 -14.92 4.02
CA ASP A 74 -19.83 -14.97 4.38
C ASP A 74 -20.05 -15.12 5.90
N ALA A 75 -19.03 -15.58 6.64
CA ALA A 75 -19.04 -15.66 8.10
C ALA A 75 -18.75 -14.32 8.80
N VAL A 76 -18.27 -13.30 8.07
CA VAL A 76 -18.06 -11.95 8.59
C VAL A 76 -19.42 -11.25 8.65
N ALA A 77 -19.76 -10.57 9.74
CA ALA A 77 -21.03 -9.84 9.83
C ALA A 77 -21.06 -8.62 8.91
N ASP A 78 -22.24 -8.18 8.45
CA ASP A 78 -22.35 -7.01 7.56
C ASP A 78 -21.78 -5.72 8.17
N GLU A 79 -21.92 -5.55 9.48
CA GLU A 79 -21.35 -4.44 10.25
C GLU A 79 -19.80 -4.43 10.27
N ASP A 80 -19.17 -5.59 10.09
CA ASP A 80 -17.72 -5.74 9.96
C ASP A 80 -17.23 -5.54 8.52
N ILE A 81 -18.13 -5.48 7.53
CA ILE A 81 -17.79 -5.14 6.14
C ILE A 81 -17.69 -3.61 6.04
N ASN A 82 -16.50 -3.09 6.32
CA ASN A 82 -16.22 -1.66 6.31
C ASN A 82 -14.98 -1.31 5.48
N LEU A 83 -14.71 -0.01 5.32
CA LEU A 83 -13.57 0.48 4.55
C LEU A 83 -12.23 -0.02 5.10
N ASP A 84 -12.11 -0.14 6.43
CA ASP A 84 -10.86 -0.57 7.06
C ASP A 84 -10.55 -2.04 6.75
N LEU A 85 -11.56 -2.92 6.70
CA LEU A 85 -11.40 -4.29 6.22
C LEU A 85 -10.90 -4.34 4.77
N VAL A 86 -11.46 -3.50 3.89
CA VAL A 86 -11.00 -3.42 2.49
C VAL A 86 -9.55 -2.94 2.41
N LEU A 87 -9.20 -1.88 3.15
CA LEU A 87 -7.85 -1.33 3.18
C LEU A 87 -6.84 -2.30 3.83
N GLU A 88 -7.26 -3.14 4.78
CA GLU A 88 -6.46 -4.21 5.33
C GLU A 88 -6.18 -5.28 4.28
N GLN A 89 -7.21 -5.74 3.55
CA GLN A 89 -6.99 -6.69 2.46
C GLN A 89 -6.11 -6.10 1.36
N ARG A 90 -6.21 -4.80 1.05
CA ARG A 90 -5.27 -4.10 0.15
C ARG A 90 -3.84 -4.10 0.69
N ARG A 91 -3.64 -3.81 1.98
CA ARG A 91 -2.30 -3.85 2.61
C ARG A 91 -1.65 -5.22 2.44
N ILE A 92 -2.38 -6.28 2.76
CA ILE A 92 -1.89 -7.66 2.68
C ILE A 92 -1.65 -8.04 1.22
N GLU A 93 -2.60 -7.71 0.34
CA GLU A 93 -2.56 -8.06 -1.07
C GLU A 93 -1.40 -7.36 -1.80
N PHE A 94 -1.12 -6.08 -1.52
CA PHE A 94 -0.14 -5.22 -2.23
C PHE A 94 1.15 -4.96 -1.45
N TRP A 95 1.44 -5.72 -0.40
CA TRP A 95 2.73 -5.58 0.29
C TRP A 95 3.90 -5.75 -0.68
N GLY A 96 4.82 -4.78 -0.72
CA GLY A 96 5.93 -4.76 -1.69
C GLY A 96 5.60 -4.18 -3.07
N GLU A 97 4.40 -3.65 -3.31
CA GLU A 97 3.96 -3.12 -4.63
C GLU A 97 3.66 -1.61 -4.60
N GLY A 98 4.08 -0.88 -3.56
CA GLY A 98 4.02 0.59 -3.54
C GLY A 98 2.65 1.24 -3.25
N GLN A 99 1.61 0.46 -2.96
CA GLN A 99 0.24 1.00 -2.82
C GLN A 99 -0.08 1.60 -1.44
N ARG A 100 0.47 1.03 -0.35
CA ARG A 100 -0.01 1.27 1.02
C ARG A 100 0.07 2.73 1.46
N PHE A 101 1.13 3.42 1.09
CA PHE A 101 1.32 4.84 1.41
C PHE A 101 0.19 5.69 0.83
N PHE A 102 -0.06 5.56 -0.47
CA PHE A 102 -1.11 6.32 -1.16
C PHE A 102 -2.50 5.92 -0.69
N ASP A 103 -2.75 4.63 -0.46
CA ASP A 103 -4.04 4.12 0.04
C ASP A 103 -4.46 4.75 1.37
N LEU A 104 -3.52 4.96 2.29
CA LEU A 104 -3.81 5.60 3.58
C LEU A 104 -4.09 7.09 3.40
N LEU A 105 -3.19 7.82 2.73
CA LEU A 105 -3.29 9.27 2.60
C LEU A 105 -4.55 9.71 1.83
N ARG A 106 -4.88 9.03 0.72
CA ARG A 106 -6.08 9.35 -0.07
C ARG A 106 -7.41 8.99 0.62
N ASN A 107 -7.35 8.28 1.74
CA ASN A 107 -8.50 7.95 2.59
C ASN A 107 -8.50 8.73 3.90
N ASN A 108 -7.69 9.80 4.01
CA ASN A 108 -7.52 10.60 5.22
C ASN A 108 -7.16 9.76 6.45
N LYS A 109 -6.41 8.67 6.25
CA LYS A 109 -5.88 7.82 7.32
C LYS A 109 -4.45 8.24 7.62
N LYS A 110 -4.06 8.11 8.89
CA LYS A 110 -2.67 8.29 9.30
C LYS A 110 -1.83 7.09 8.87
N VAL A 111 -0.57 7.37 8.53
CA VAL A 111 0.49 6.37 8.53
C VAL A 111 1.01 6.27 9.95
N ILE A 112 0.95 5.08 10.52
CA ILE A 112 1.54 4.76 11.82
C ILE A 112 2.54 3.64 11.58
N ARG A 113 3.81 3.90 11.87
CA ARG A 113 4.88 2.90 11.78
C ARG A 113 5.07 2.27 13.15
N GLU A 114 4.91 0.96 13.19
CA GLU A 114 5.25 0.14 14.35
C GLU A 114 6.50 -0.68 14.01
N ASP A 115 7.33 -0.97 15.01
CA ASP A 115 8.54 -1.79 14.86
C ASP A 115 9.48 -1.30 13.73
N TYR A 116 9.76 0.01 13.74
CA TYR A 116 10.61 0.68 12.76
C TYR A 116 12.08 0.74 13.21
N LEU A 117 12.97 0.96 12.25
CA LEU A 117 14.41 1.10 12.51
C LEU A 117 14.70 2.44 13.23
N SER A 118 15.72 2.46 14.10
CA SER A 118 16.09 3.65 14.91
C SER A 118 16.40 4.91 14.09
N GLU A 119 16.70 4.75 12.80
CA GLU A 119 17.01 5.81 11.86
C GLU A 119 15.78 6.52 11.32
N VAL A 120 14.57 5.99 11.56
CA VAL A 120 13.33 6.67 11.16
C VAL A 120 13.15 7.91 12.03
N PRO A 121 13.11 9.13 11.42
CA PRO A 121 12.88 10.35 12.18
C PRO A 121 11.53 10.32 12.89
N ASN A 122 11.44 10.94 14.07
CA ASN A 122 10.22 10.93 14.89
C ASN A 122 9.00 11.47 14.12
N GLU A 123 9.19 12.51 13.30
CA GLU A 123 8.14 13.08 12.45
C GLU A 123 7.65 12.13 11.34
N ALA A 124 8.40 11.07 11.05
CA ALA A 124 8.05 10.07 10.05
C ALA A 124 7.51 8.76 10.67
N VAL A 125 7.34 8.72 12.00
CA VAL A 125 6.74 7.59 12.72
C VAL A 125 5.23 7.61 12.58
N GLU A 126 4.63 8.77 12.82
CA GLU A 126 3.20 9.02 12.65
C GLU A 126 2.99 10.31 11.85
N PHE A 127 2.28 10.23 10.74
CA PHE A 127 1.95 11.39 9.92
C PHE A 127 0.69 11.15 9.08
N ASP A 128 0.09 12.22 8.58
CA ASP A 128 -1.07 12.18 7.70
C ASP A 128 -0.85 13.09 6.48
N TRP A 129 -1.96 13.45 5.81
CA TRP A 129 -1.96 14.25 4.59
C TRP A 129 -1.41 15.69 4.77
N SER A 130 -1.19 16.18 5.99
CA SER A 130 -0.72 17.54 6.25
C SER A 130 0.80 17.61 6.37
N TYR A 131 1.48 16.46 6.37
CA TYR A 131 2.92 16.41 6.49
C TYR A 131 3.58 16.75 5.15
N TYR A 132 4.34 17.85 5.09
CA TYR A 132 4.87 18.39 3.82
C TYR A 132 5.74 17.39 3.03
N LYS A 133 6.47 16.49 3.72
CA LYS A 133 7.34 15.48 3.10
C LYS A 133 6.59 14.28 2.47
N ILE A 134 5.26 14.28 2.44
CA ILE A 134 4.50 13.30 1.64
C ILE A 134 4.57 13.60 0.14
N VAL A 135 4.92 14.84 -0.23
CA VAL A 135 5.18 15.26 -1.60
C VAL A 135 6.68 15.53 -1.71
N LEU A 136 7.33 14.96 -2.72
CA LEU A 136 8.76 15.20 -2.96
C LEU A 136 9.01 16.68 -3.29
N PRO A 137 10.17 17.24 -2.91
CA PRO A 137 10.54 18.58 -3.36
C PRO A 137 10.66 18.60 -4.88
N VAL A 138 10.33 19.73 -5.48
CA VAL A 138 10.67 19.99 -6.89
C VAL A 138 12.20 19.96 -7.00
N PRO A 139 12.77 19.23 -7.98
CA PRO A 139 14.23 19.13 -8.13
C PRO A 139 14.89 20.50 -8.29
N ASN A 140 16.05 20.71 -7.66
CA ASN A 140 16.78 21.99 -7.73
C ASN A 140 17.05 22.46 -9.17
N HIS A 141 17.38 21.53 -10.07
CA HIS A 141 17.54 21.83 -11.49
C HIS A 141 16.31 22.55 -12.07
N GLU A 142 15.11 22.09 -11.77
CA GLU A 142 13.88 22.73 -12.26
C GLU A 142 13.62 24.09 -11.60
N MET A 143 14.04 24.26 -10.34
CA MET A 143 13.94 25.53 -9.61
C MET A 143 14.91 26.59 -10.15
N GLU A 144 16.13 26.19 -10.51
CA GLU A 144 17.19 27.07 -11.00
C GLU A 144 16.91 27.59 -12.42
N TYR A 145 16.38 26.73 -13.31
CA TYR A 145 16.19 27.07 -14.73
C TYR A 145 14.81 27.64 -15.07
N ASN A 146 13.84 27.59 -14.14
CA ASN A 146 12.51 28.17 -14.35
C ASN A 146 12.15 29.11 -13.20
N GLU A 147 12.33 30.42 -13.43
CA GLU A 147 12.03 31.48 -12.45
C GLU A 147 10.55 31.53 -12.00
N ASN A 148 9.63 30.92 -12.77
CA ASN A 148 8.21 30.83 -12.40
C ASN A 148 7.89 29.57 -11.58
N MET A 149 8.87 28.69 -11.34
CA MET A 149 8.66 27.47 -10.58
C MET A 149 8.51 27.79 -9.09
N VAL A 150 7.47 27.22 -8.47
CA VAL A 150 7.18 27.38 -7.05
C VAL A 150 7.45 26.05 -6.36
N GLN A 151 8.24 26.09 -5.29
CA GLN A 151 8.54 24.92 -4.49
C GLN A 151 7.31 24.47 -3.69
N ASN A 152 7.24 23.18 -3.36
CA ASN A 152 6.27 22.66 -2.41
C ASN A 152 6.43 23.34 -1.03
N PRO A 153 5.34 23.55 -0.28
CA PRO A 153 5.41 24.24 1.01
C PRO A 153 6.45 23.63 1.98
N GLU A 154 7.01 24.47 2.84
CA GLU A 154 7.99 24.13 3.90
C GLU A 154 9.36 23.60 3.42
N TYR A 155 9.53 23.27 2.15
CA TYR A 155 10.85 22.98 1.59
C TYR A 155 11.65 24.28 1.38
N GLU A 156 12.92 24.25 1.79
CA GLU A 156 13.84 25.36 1.56
C GLU A 156 14.23 25.46 0.08
N LEU A 157 14.40 26.68 -0.40
CA LEU A 157 15.06 26.95 -1.67
C LEU A 157 16.57 26.83 -1.42
N HIS A 158 17.20 25.85 -2.05
CA HIS A 158 18.66 25.68 -2.03
C HIS A 158 19.32 26.48 -3.15
#